data_AF-A0A1Y5LBC6-F1
#
_entry.id   AF-A0A1Y5LBC6-F1
#
_cell.length_a   1.000
_cell.length_b   1.000
_cell.length_c   1.000
_cell.angle_alpha   90.00
_cell.angle_beta   90.00
_cell.angle_gamma   90.00
#
_symmetry.space_group_name_H-M   'P 1'
#
loop_
_entity.id
_entity.type
_entity.pdbx_description
1 polymer ?
#
loop_
_entity_poly.entity_id
_entity_poly.type
_entity_poly.pdbx_seq_one_letter_code
_entity_poly.pdbx_strand_id
1 'polypeptide(L)'
;MRTSMWPRAIAALWLAAVALLMLPGAAQAHEPSASLVTVAVTDNQVLLNIDVPLDRLELAVGTELTDDPQTAVATRTDDFRQMIADGVTVDAPDGTAFGTTIGALDVVDVDGVANLHTVVTALPAAGESADSFDIDYSIVTDRIYSHKVYVAEENSDGRMELLGLITHYQPELAVSVSDGTDPVSLGSMITVGFDHFREGTDHLFFLTLVVLTVCVRRLRPVAAARRIAALTVAFTVGHSLSLLLATLGWVALPGRLVETGIAVTIVAAAIHVMRPLVAPRLEVLITLGFGLVHGFGFAGTLNDLDLSGTQILLPTIGFNLGLELAQLAALALLAVPVWALSRREVHVRMLACGVGVLACGWIVERATGLPDPLEPVAAAVAATPELWALILLVCGVALLATLRHRHQYSQWVGSLPMMIRVGVANFVSRGLPDMTACGDILESTRSKGDVRSASALVVPSEPARENPEPTG
;
A
#
# COMPACT_ATOMS: atom_id res chain seq x y z
N MET A 1 7.52 40.23 15.96
CA MET A 1 7.53 38.76 15.74
C MET A 1 6.46 38.14 16.63
N ARG A 2 5.28 37.79 16.10
CA ARG A 2 4.27 37.01 16.83
C ARG A 2 4.64 35.53 16.66
N THR A 3 5.14 34.90 17.72
CA THR A 3 5.30 33.44 17.77
C THR A 3 3.91 32.82 17.70
N SER A 4 3.60 32.08 16.62
CA SER A 4 2.32 31.38 16.52
C SER A 4 2.24 30.35 17.66
N MET A 5 1.15 30.37 18.42
CA MET A 5 0.95 29.46 19.56
C MET A 5 0.61 28.02 19.13
N TRP A 6 0.36 27.82 17.83
CA TRP A 6 -0.11 26.57 17.24
C TRP A 6 0.87 25.39 17.30
N PRO A 7 2.20 25.55 17.09
CA PRO A 7 3.14 24.44 17.19
C PRO A 7 3.23 23.89 18.62
N ARG A 8 3.08 24.76 19.63
CA ARG A 8 3.06 24.37 21.04
C ARG A 8 1.75 23.70 21.42
N ALA A 9 0.62 24.17 20.86
CA ALA A 9 -0.67 23.53 21.05
C ALA A 9 -0.72 22.12 20.45
N ILE A 10 -0.17 21.92 19.24
CA ILE A 10 -0.10 20.61 18.59
C ILE A 10 0.85 19.67 19.35
N ALA A 11 2.04 20.14 19.75
CA ALA A 11 2.95 19.35 20.57
C ALA A 11 2.37 19.00 21.94
N ALA A 12 1.62 19.92 22.56
CA ALA A 12 0.93 19.68 23.83
C ALA A 12 -0.25 18.72 23.68
N LEU A 13 -1.02 18.80 22.58
CA LEU A 13 -2.08 17.83 22.25
C LEU A 13 -1.49 16.44 22.00
N TRP A 14 -0.36 16.36 21.31
CA TRP A 14 0.36 15.09 21.11
C TRP A 14 0.90 14.52 22.42
N LEU A 15 1.57 15.32 23.24
CA LEU A 15 2.05 14.88 24.56
C LEU A 15 0.90 14.50 25.48
N ALA A 16 -0.24 15.20 25.42
CA ALA A 16 -1.43 14.85 26.17
C ALA A 16 -2.06 13.55 25.66
N ALA A 17 -2.13 13.32 24.35
CA ALA A 17 -2.60 12.07 23.77
C ALA A 17 -1.69 10.89 24.15
N VAL A 18 -0.36 11.07 24.07
CA VAL A 18 0.62 10.06 24.51
C VAL A 18 0.51 9.81 26.02
N ALA A 19 0.32 10.85 26.84
CA ALA A 19 0.13 10.70 28.28
C ALA A 19 -1.20 10.01 28.62
N LEU A 20 -2.26 10.25 27.84
CA LEU A 20 -3.55 9.59 27.98
C LEU A 20 -3.48 8.10 27.59
N LEU A 21 -2.66 7.77 26.58
CA LEU A 21 -2.34 6.40 26.14
C LEU A 21 -1.45 5.65 27.15
N MET A 22 -0.77 6.36 28.05
CA MET A 22 0.09 5.80 29.10
C MET A 22 -0.62 5.69 30.45
N LEU A 23 -1.92 6.00 30.51
CA LEU A 23 -2.71 5.72 31.71
C LEU A 23 -2.93 4.21 31.82
N PRO A 24 -2.65 3.60 32.98
CA PRO A 24 -2.83 2.16 33.17
C PRO A 24 -4.32 1.83 33.12
N GLY A 25 -4.78 1.33 31.97
CA GLY A 25 -6.03 0.61 31.86
C GLY A 25 -5.87 -0.78 32.46
N ALA A 26 -6.94 -1.34 33.05
CA ALA A 26 -6.96 -2.74 33.45
C ALA A 26 -6.59 -3.59 32.23
N ALA A 27 -5.45 -4.26 32.29
CA ALA A 27 -4.98 -5.17 31.27
C ALA A 27 -5.98 -6.33 31.16
N GLN A 28 -6.82 -6.28 30.13
CA GLN A 28 -7.50 -7.43 29.56
C GLN A 28 -6.70 -7.74 28.29
N ALA A 29 -5.92 -8.82 28.33
CA ALA A 29 -4.89 -9.12 27.36
C ALA A 29 -5.38 -9.89 26.12
N HIS A 30 -6.69 -10.05 25.93
CA HIS A 30 -7.27 -10.57 24.70
C HIS A 30 -8.21 -9.55 24.08
N GLU A 31 -8.16 -9.43 22.76
CA GLU A 31 -9.13 -8.67 21.97
C GLU A 31 -10.38 -9.55 21.84
N PRO A 32 -11.46 -9.33 22.62
CA PRO A 32 -12.58 -10.29 22.74
C PRO A 32 -13.38 -10.46 21.45
N SER A 33 -13.07 -9.64 20.45
CA SER A 33 -13.74 -9.58 19.17
C SER A 33 -12.84 -10.08 18.01
N ALA A 34 -11.81 -10.89 18.29
CA ALA A 34 -11.04 -11.63 17.29
C ALA A 34 -11.49 -13.09 17.24
N SER A 35 -11.39 -13.74 16.08
CA SER A 35 -11.63 -15.19 16.00
C SER A 35 -10.43 -15.95 16.56
N LEU A 36 -10.68 -17.11 17.18
CA LEU A 36 -9.64 -18.03 17.62
C LEU A 36 -9.83 -19.37 16.91
N VAL A 37 -8.75 -19.91 16.36
CA VAL A 37 -8.68 -21.24 15.76
C VAL A 37 -7.64 -22.03 16.54
N THR A 38 -8.08 -22.99 17.34
CA THR A 38 -7.18 -23.89 18.06
C THR A 38 -6.97 -25.17 17.26
N VAL A 39 -5.74 -25.41 16.86
CA VAL A 39 -5.26 -26.56 16.12
C VAL A 39 -4.84 -27.66 17.11
N ALA A 40 -5.32 -28.87 16.88
CA ALA A 40 -4.80 -30.07 17.51
C ALA A 40 -4.53 -31.12 16.43
N VAL A 41 -3.27 -31.50 16.26
CA VAL A 41 -2.87 -32.53 15.30
C VAL A 41 -2.81 -33.89 15.99
N THR A 42 -3.31 -34.90 15.31
CA THR A 42 -3.19 -36.32 15.69
C THR A 42 -2.62 -37.09 14.51
N ASP A 43 -2.16 -38.33 14.74
CA ASP A 43 -1.50 -39.17 13.73
C ASP A 43 -2.21 -39.28 12.35
N ASN A 44 -3.52 -39.01 12.30
CA ASN A 44 -4.35 -39.23 11.11
C ASN A 44 -5.34 -38.11 10.78
N GLN A 45 -5.39 -37.01 11.55
CA GLN A 45 -6.34 -35.93 11.33
C GLN A 45 -5.88 -34.65 12.05
N VAL A 46 -6.30 -33.52 11.50
CA VAL A 46 -6.17 -32.18 12.09
C VAL A 46 -7.53 -31.75 12.63
N LEU A 47 -7.58 -31.31 13.87
CA LEU A 47 -8.77 -30.76 14.51
C LEU A 47 -8.61 -29.24 14.64
N LEU A 48 -9.54 -28.48 14.06
CA LEU A 48 -9.61 -27.03 14.18
C LEU A 48 -10.81 -26.67 15.04
N ASN A 49 -10.60 -26.22 16.28
CA ASN A 49 -11.63 -25.64 17.13
C ASN A 49 -11.74 -24.16 16.78
N ILE A 50 -12.87 -23.76 16.21
CA ILE A 50 -13.07 -22.41 15.69
C ILE A 50 -14.08 -21.69 16.57
N ASP A 51 -13.65 -20.58 17.15
CA ASP A 51 -14.46 -19.63 17.89
C ASP A 51 -14.56 -18.32 17.11
N VAL A 52 -15.78 -17.95 16.74
CA VAL A 52 -16.07 -16.71 16.00
C VAL A 52 -16.97 -15.81 16.83
N PRO A 53 -16.52 -14.60 17.21
CA PRO A 53 -17.35 -13.67 17.98
C PRO A 53 -18.64 -13.31 17.24
N LEU A 54 -19.79 -13.49 17.89
CA LEU A 54 -21.10 -13.28 17.26
C LEU A 54 -21.38 -11.82 16.94
N ASP A 55 -20.78 -10.87 17.66
CA ASP A 55 -20.84 -9.44 17.36
C ASP A 55 -20.16 -9.11 16.02
N ARG A 56 -19.04 -9.76 15.72
CA ARG A 56 -18.34 -9.66 14.43
C ARG A 56 -19.08 -10.40 13.34
N LEU A 57 -19.58 -11.58 13.65
CA LEU A 57 -20.34 -12.36 12.69
C LEU A 57 -21.63 -11.63 12.28
N GLU A 58 -22.36 -11.04 13.24
CA GLU A 58 -23.54 -10.21 13.01
C GLU A 58 -23.26 -9.07 12.02
N LEU A 59 -22.15 -8.36 12.21
CA LEU A 59 -21.70 -7.32 11.28
C LEU A 59 -21.39 -7.87 9.89
N ALA A 60 -20.74 -9.03 9.81
CA ALA A 60 -20.36 -9.66 8.55
C ALA A 60 -21.60 -10.15 7.76
N VAL A 61 -22.55 -10.83 8.42
CA VAL A 61 -23.75 -11.36 7.75
C VAL A 61 -24.89 -10.35 7.65
N GLY A 62 -24.87 -9.28 8.45
CA GLY A 62 -25.89 -8.22 8.45
C GLY A 62 -27.21 -8.65 9.09
N THR A 63 -27.16 -9.60 10.03
CA THR A 63 -28.33 -10.14 10.73
C THR A 63 -28.10 -10.12 12.23
N GLU A 64 -29.12 -9.76 13.01
CA GLU A 64 -29.05 -9.77 14.48
C GLU A 64 -28.78 -11.18 15.01
N LEU A 65 -27.64 -11.36 15.70
CA LEU A 65 -27.21 -12.60 16.35
C LEU A 65 -26.96 -12.42 17.85
N THR A 66 -26.70 -11.20 18.32
CA THR A 66 -26.24 -10.96 19.69
C THR A 66 -27.36 -10.86 20.74
N ASP A 67 -28.59 -10.57 20.33
CA ASP A 67 -29.75 -10.41 21.24
C ASP A 67 -30.20 -11.74 21.87
N ASP A 68 -30.23 -12.82 21.08
CA ASP A 68 -30.48 -14.20 21.54
C ASP A 68 -29.56 -15.18 20.78
N PRO A 69 -28.28 -15.26 21.20
CA PRO A 69 -27.25 -16.04 20.52
C PRO A 69 -27.63 -17.49 20.23
N GLN A 70 -28.17 -18.18 21.23
CA GLN A 70 -28.47 -19.61 21.14
C GLN A 70 -29.58 -19.87 20.12
N THR A 71 -30.67 -19.08 20.15
CA THR A 71 -31.76 -19.22 19.18
C THR A 71 -31.31 -18.80 17.78
N ALA A 72 -30.50 -17.74 17.67
CA ALA A 72 -30.00 -17.25 16.39
C ALA A 72 -29.15 -18.30 15.66
N VAL A 73 -28.26 -19.01 16.38
CA VAL A 73 -27.43 -20.10 15.84
C VAL A 73 -28.25 -21.36 15.54
N ALA A 74 -29.17 -21.74 16.42
CA ALA A 74 -30.00 -22.93 16.24
C ALA A 74 -30.96 -22.83 15.04
N THR A 75 -31.42 -21.62 14.70
CA THR A 75 -32.34 -21.40 13.57
C THR A 75 -31.64 -21.31 12.21
N ARG A 76 -30.32 -21.10 12.19
CA ARG A 76 -29.49 -20.88 10.99
C ARG A 76 -28.30 -21.84 10.89
N THR A 77 -28.42 -22.99 11.55
CA THR A 77 -27.33 -23.97 11.62
C THR A 77 -26.84 -24.40 10.24
N ASP A 78 -27.73 -24.60 9.28
CA ASP A 78 -27.36 -25.01 7.92
C ASP A 78 -26.64 -23.88 7.16
N ASP A 79 -27.11 -22.62 7.29
CA ASP A 79 -26.47 -21.46 6.68
C ASP A 79 -25.05 -21.26 7.22
N PHE A 80 -24.87 -21.35 8.54
CA PHE A 80 -23.56 -21.23 9.17
C PHE A 80 -22.64 -22.39 8.84
N ARG A 81 -23.16 -23.63 8.78
CA ARG A 81 -22.36 -24.78 8.35
C ARG A 81 -21.87 -24.61 6.91
N GLN A 82 -22.72 -24.11 6.00
CA GLN A 82 -22.30 -23.83 4.64
C GLN A 82 -21.26 -22.71 4.59
N MET A 83 -21.46 -21.62 5.33
CA MET A 83 -20.50 -20.52 5.41
C MET A 83 -19.13 -20.97 5.95
N ILE A 84 -19.09 -21.86 6.94
CA ILE A 84 -17.84 -22.45 7.45
C ILE A 84 -17.20 -23.36 6.40
N ALA A 85 -18.00 -24.13 5.65
CA ALA A 85 -17.49 -25.00 4.59
C ALA A 85 -16.88 -24.21 3.42
N ASP A 86 -17.50 -23.08 3.08
CA ASP A 86 -17.01 -22.20 2.02
C ASP A 86 -15.82 -21.34 2.49
N GLY A 87 -15.75 -21.05 3.80
CA GLY A 87 -14.81 -20.09 4.38
C GLY A 87 -13.65 -20.69 5.18
N VAL A 88 -13.51 -22.02 5.24
CA VAL A 88 -12.39 -22.70 5.88
C VAL A 88 -11.95 -23.89 5.04
N THR A 89 -10.75 -23.83 4.47
CA THR A 89 -10.13 -24.97 3.80
C THR A 89 -8.84 -25.36 4.49
N VAL A 90 -8.51 -26.65 4.37
CA VAL A 90 -7.25 -27.20 4.84
C VAL A 90 -6.67 -27.99 3.69
N ASP A 91 -5.47 -27.61 3.28
CA ASP A 91 -4.81 -28.14 2.10
C ASP A 91 -3.41 -28.66 2.48
N ALA A 92 -2.95 -29.70 1.80
CA ALA A 92 -1.55 -30.12 1.89
C ALA A 92 -0.65 -29.03 1.28
N PRO A 93 0.66 -28.97 1.65
CA PRO A 93 1.61 -28.01 1.06
C PRO A 93 1.78 -28.13 -0.46
N ASP A 94 1.32 -29.22 -1.08
CA ASP A 94 1.31 -29.42 -2.53
C ASP A 94 0.00 -28.95 -3.21
N GLY A 95 -0.94 -28.41 -2.43
CA GLY A 95 -2.25 -27.92 -2.84
C GLY A 95 -3.35 -28.99 -2.86
N THR A 96 -3.10 -30.19 -2.32
CA THR A 96 -4.13 -31.25 -2.24
C THR A 96 -5.07 -31.03 -1.06
N ALA A 97 -6.35 -30.78 -1.33
CA ALA A 97 -7.35 -30.56 -0.30
C ALA A 97 -7.55 -31.76 0.64
N PHE A 98 -7.58 -31.48 1.95
CA PHE A 98 -7.97 -32.44 2.97
C PHE A 98 -9.49 -32.62 2.97
N GLY A 99 -9.95 -33.82 3.33
CA GLY A 99 -11.38 -34.06 3.54
C GLY A 99 -11.84 -33.40 4.82
N THR A 100 -12.66 -32.36 4.74
CA THR A 100 -13.16 -31.64 5.93
C THR A 100 -14.56 -32.09 6.35
N THR A 101 -14.79 -32.19 7.65
CA THR A 101 -16.11 -32.46 8.25
C THR A 101 -16.36 -31.45 9.37
N ILE A 102 -17.50 -30.76 9.30
CA ILE A 102 -17.89 -29.73 10.26
C ILE A 102 -18.77 -30.35 11.35
N GLY A 103 -18.34 -30.22 12.60
CA GLY A 103 -19.02 -30.69 13.80
C GLY A 103 -20.33 -29.97 14.11
N ALA A 104 -20.79 -30.10 15.35
CA ALA A 104 -21.93 -29.36 15.84
C ALA A 104 -21.58 -27.87 15.99
N LEU A 105 -22.60 -27.01 15.80
CA LEU A 105 -22.48 -25.58 16.00
C LEU A 105 -23.12 -25.24 17.35
N ASP A 106 -22.31 -24.68 18.23
CA ASP A 106 -22.72 -24.30 19.57
C ASP A 106 -22.42 -22.81 19.82
N VAL A 107 -22.98 -22.27 20.90
CA VAL A 107 -22.65 -20.92 21.38
C VAL A 107 -21.91 -21.05 22.70
N VAL A 108 -20.70 -20.52 22.75
CA VAL A 108 -19.86 -20.49 23.94
C VAL A 108 -19.60 -19.04 24.35
N ASP A 109 -19.45 -18.80 25.65
CA ASP A 109 -19.04 -17.50 26.14
C ASP A 109 -17.52 -17.52 26.37
N VAL A 110 -16.82 -16.61 25.71
CA VAL A 110 -15.38 -16.40 25.86
C VAL A 110 -15.19 -14.96 26.29
N ASP A 111 -14.72 -14.76 27.53
CA ASP A 111 -14.46 -13.45 28.13
C ASP A 111 -15.64 -12.47 28.04
N GLY A 112 -16.88 -12.97 28.18
CA GLY A 112 -18.09 -12.16 28.14
C GLY A 112 -18.58 -11.80 26.72
N VAL A 113 -18.01 -12.42 25.70
CA VAL A 113 -18.49 -12.35 24.31
C VAL A 113 -19.02 -13.71 23.90
N ALA A 114 -20.24 -13.72 23.36
CA ALA A 114 -20.83 -14.93 22.79
C ALA A 114 -20.14 -15.25 21.45
N ASN A 115 -19.63 -16.47 21.31
CA ASN A 115 -18.91 -16.96 20.16
C ASN A 115 -19.68 -18.13 19.53
N LEU A 116 -19.72 -18.16 18.19
CA LEU A 116 -20.07 -19.36 17.44
C LEU A 116 -18.89 -20.32 17.53
N HIS A 117 -19.12 -21.48 18.14
CA HIS A 117 -18.14 -22.53 18.31
C HIS A 117 -18.43 -23.70 17.38
N THR A 118 -17.39 -24.25 16.76
CA THR A 118 -17.46 -25.50 16.00
C THR A 118 -16.10 -26.19 15.97
N VAL A 119 -16.11 -27.50 15.74
CA VAL A 119 -14.89 -28.28 15.46
C VAL A 119 -14.91 -28.70 13.99
N VAL A 120 -13.91 -28.28 13.22
CA VAL A 120 -13.68 -28.76 11.86
C VAL A 120 -12.62 -29.85 11.91
N THR A 121 -12.97 -31.06 11.47
CA THR A 121 -12.04 -32.19 11.36
C THR A 121 -11.55 -32.27 9.92
N ALA A 122 -10.25 -32.12 9.70
CA ALA A 122 -9.61 -32.26 8.39
C ALA A 122 -8.80 -33.56 8.33
N LEU A 123 -9.08 -34.37 7.33
CA LEU A 123 -8.47 -35.69 7.10
C LEU A 123 -7.52 -35.62 5.90
N PRO A 124 -6.21 -35.87 6.09
CA PRO A 124 -5.25 -35.94 5.00
C PRO A 124 -5.64 -36.99 3.97
N ALA A 125 -5.25 -36.77 2.70
CA ALA A 125 -5.37 -37.79 1.67
C ALA A 125 -4.50 -39.02 2.00
N ALA A 126 -4.86 -40.19 1.47
CA ALA A 126 -4.17 -41.43 1.78
C ALA A 126 -2.67 -41.37 1.40
N GLY A 127 -1.79 -41.33 2.41
CA GLY A 127 -0.33 -41.26 2.23
C GLY A 127 0.29 -39.90 2.55
N GLU A 128 -0.52 -38.88 2.81
CA GLU A 128 -0.08 -37.56 3.29
C GLU A 128 0.05 -37.52 4.81
N SER A 129 0.92 -36.64 5.33
CA SER A 129 1.06 -36.40 6.77
C SER A 129 0.08 -35.33 7.25
N ALA A 130 -0.35 -35.41 8.51
CA ALA A 130 -1.09 -34.36 9.20
C ALA A 130 -0.17 -33.29 9.82
N ASP A 131 1.15 -33.47 9.74
CA ASP A 131 2.13 -32.61 10.42
C ASP A 131 2.36 -31.27 9.71
N SER A 132 1.99 -31.15 8.43
CA SER A 132 2.12 -29.91 7.67
C SER A 132 0.95 -29.71 6.73
N PHE A 133 0.35 -28.53 6.79
CA PHE A 133 -0.84 -28.16 6.03
C PHE A 133 -1.02 -26.64 6.00
N ASP A 134 -1.75 -26.15 5.02
CA ASP A 134 -2.13 -24.74 4.88
C ASP A 134 -3.60 -24.59 5.30
N ILE A 135 -3.91 -23.56 6.10
CA ILE A 135 -5.28 -23.20 6.50
C ILE A 135 -5.68 -21.94 5.74
N ASP A 136 -6.70 -21.99 4.90
CA ASP A 136 -7.40 -20.80 4.41
C ASP A 136 -8.59 -20.48 5.33
N TYR A 137 -8.71 -19.21 5.74
CA TYR A 137 -9.85 -18.75 6.54
C TYR A 137 -10.38 -17.41 6.05
N SER A 138 -11.68 -17.40 5.75
CA SER A 138 -12.41 -16.26 5.17
C SER A 138 -13.76 -15.94 5.84
N ILE A 139 -14.18 -16.68 6.89
CA ILE A 139 -15.53 -16.57 7.50
C ILE A 139 -15.97 -15.11 7.76
N VAL A 140 -15.13 -14.35 8.47
CA VAL A 140 -15.40 -12.94 8.83
C VAL A 140 -14.46 -11.99 8.08
N THR A 141 -13.24 -12.45 7.80
CA THR A 141 -12.15 -11.67 7.20
C THR A 141 -12.49 -11.16 5.79
N ASP A 142 -13.36 -11.81 5.04
CA ASP A 142 -13.80 -11.34 3.71
C ASP A 142 -14.73 -10.13 3.73
N ARG A 143 -15.34 -9.86 4.88
CA ARG A 143 -16.33 -8.78 5.04
C ARG A 143 -15.88 -7.71 6.02
N ILE A 144 -14.99 -8.07 6.94
CA ILE A 144 -14.38 -7.17 7.91
C ILE A 144 -12.87 -7.30 7.75
N TYR A 145 -12.28 -6.43 6.94
CA TYR A 145 -10.86 -6.51 6.57
C TYR A 145 -9.90 -6.27 7.72
N SER A 146 -10.36 -5.60 8.77
CA SER A 146 -9.60 -5.43 10.01
C SER A 146 -9.73 -6.63 10.96
N HIS A 147 -10.54 -7.63 10.64
CA HIS A 147 -10.75 -8.79 11.52
C HIS A 147 -9.50 -9.65 11.57
N LYS A 148 -9.20 -10.15 12.76
CA LYS A 148 -8.02 -10.95 13.07
C LYS A 148 -8.46 -12.32 13.52
N VAL A 149 -7.73 -13.32 13.04
CA VAL A 149 -7.98 -14.73 13.35
C VAL A 149 -6.69 -15.30 13.90
N TYR A 150 -6.67 -15.56 15.20
CA TYR A 150 -5.52 -16.15 15.88
C TYR A 150 -5.56 -17.65 15.69
N VAL A 151 -4.51 -18.24 15.14
CA VAL A 151 -4.39 -19.70 14.97
C VAL A 151 -3.38 -20.21 15.99
N ALA A 152 -3.80 -20.98 16.98
CA ALA A 152 -2.96 -21.45 18.07
C ALA A 152 -2.99 -22.97 18.19
N GLU A 153 -1.93 -23.59 18.68
CA GLU A 153 -1.86 -24.98 19.10
C GLU A 153 -2.01 -25.07 20.62
N GLU A 154 -2.80 -26.03 21.09
CA GLU A 154 -2.86 -26.36 22.51
C GLU A 154 -1.82 -27.43 22.83
N ASN A 155 -0.75 -27.04 23.50
CA ASN A 155 0.28 -27.98 23.96
C ASN A 155 -0.27 -28.94 25.01
N SER A 156 0.37 -30.12 25.14
CA SER A 156 -0.02 -31.18 26.10
C SER A 156 -0.10 -30.74 27.57
N ASP A 157 0.55 -29.64 27.94
CA ASP A 157 0.50 -29.00 29.28
C ASP A 157 -0.68 -28.01 29.45
N GLY A 158 -1.58 -27.90 28.47
CA GLY A 158 -2.72 -26.97 28.45
C GLY A 158 -2.32 -25.51 28.19
N ARG A 159 -1.13 -25.30 27.63
CA ARG A 159 -0.65 -23.97 27.22
C ARG A 159 -0.97 -23.75 25.75
N MET A 160 -1.57 -22.61 25.44
CA MET A 160 -1.76 -22.17 24.06
C MET A 160 -0.45 -21.59 23.52
N GLU A 161 0.00 -22.10 22.38
CA GLU A 161 1.11 -21.59 21.59
C GLU A 161 0.55 -21.05 20.27
N LEU A 162 0.83 -19.80 19.93
CA LEU A 162 0.23 -19.21 18.75
C LEU A 162 1.04 -19.60 17.51
N LEU A 163 0.40 -20.26 16.55
CA LEU A 163 1.02 -20.71 15.30
C LEU A 163 1.06 -19.60 14.25
N GLY A 164 0.09 -18.68 14.28
CA GLY A 164 0.07 -17.54 13.38
C GLY A 164 -1.22 -16.72 13.44
N LEU A 165 -1.33 -15.79 12.50
CA LEU A 165 -2.47 -14.89 12.37
C LEU A 165 -2.97 -14.94 10.93
N ILE A 166 -4.27 -15.19 10.77
CA ILE A 166 -4.97 -15.03 9.50
C ILE A 166 -5.67 -13.65 9.48
N THR A 167 -5.52 -12.95 8.36
CA THR A 167 -6.15 -11.65 8.10
C THR A 167 -6.74 -11.65 6.69
N HIS A 168 -7.50 -10.62 6.34
CA HIS A 168 -8.01 -10.50 4.97
C HIS A 168 -6.89 -10.49 3.89
N TYR A 169 -5.73 -9.92 4.20
CA TYR A 169 -4.63 -9.82 3.25
C TYR A 169 -3.73 -11.07 3.22
N GLN A 170 -3.84 -11.90 4.26
CA GLN A 170 -3.15 -13.18 4.40
C GLN A 170 -4.19 -14.21 4.87
N PRO A 171 -5.08 -14.65 3.95
CA PRO A 171 -6.16 -15.58 4.29
C PRO A 171 -5.63 -17.00 4.55
N GLU A 172 -4.42 -17.28 4.05
CA GLU A 172 -3.75 -18.58 4.13
C GLU A 172 -2.62 -18.55 5.18
N LEU A 173 -2.59 -19.55 6.05
CA LEU A 173 -1.53 -19.77 7.02
C LEU A 173 -0.96 -21.18 6.88
N ALA A 174 0.33 -21.25 6.55
CA ALA A 174 1.09 -22.49 6.57
C ALA A 174 1.39 -22.91 8.01
N VAL A 175 0.89 -24.06 8.40
CA VAL A 175 1.11 -24.68 9.70
C VAL A 175 2.01 -25.90 9.51
N SER A 176 3.12 -25.92 10.23
CA SER A 176 4.00 -27.08 10.34
C SER A 176 4.17 -27.40 11.82
N VAL A 177 3.53 -28.47 12.28
CA VAL A 177 3.69 -28.99 13.63
C VAL A 177 4.98 -29.81 13.63
N SER A 178 6.09 -29.18 13.99
CA SER A 178 7.37 -29.86 14.14
C SER A 178 7.65 -30.14 15.62
N ASP A 179 8.06 -31.38 15.91
CA ASP A 179 8.57 -31.83 17.22
C ASP A 179 9.88 -31.12 17.67
N GLY A 180 10.23 -29.96 17.11
CA GLY A 180 11.47 -29.27 17.44
C GLY A 180 11.68 -27.94 16.73
N THR A 181 12.09 -26.97 17.55
CA THR A 181 12.60 -25.63 17.22
C THR A 181 13.67 -25.64 16.12
N ASP A 182 13.26 -25.48 14.86
CA ASP A 182 14.17 -24.91 13.87
C ASP A 182 14.25 -23.40 14.13
N PRO A 183 15.44 -22.84 14.39
CA PRO A 183 15.56 -21.41 14.68
C PRO A 183 15.10 -20.60 13.47
N VAL A 184 14.15 -19.69 13.72
CA VAL A 184 13.63 -18.73 12.73
C VAL A 184 14.78 -18.12 11.94
N SER A 185 14.83 -18.40 10.63
CA SER A 185 15.94 -17.97 9.79
C SER A 185 15.90 -16.45 9.54
N LEU A 186 17.06 -15.81 9.45
CA LEU A 186 17.13 -14.39 9.09
C LEU A 186 16.47 -14.13 7.71
N GLY A 187 16.64 -15.06 6.77
CA GLY A 187 16.11 -14.95 5.41
C GLY A 187 14.58 -14.96 5.38
N SER A 188 13.94 -15.87 6.12
CA SER A 188 12.48 -15.91 6.20
C SER A 188 11.92 -14.63 6.81
N MET A 189 12.57 -14.08 7.85
CA MET A 189 12.11 -12.83 8.45
C MET A 189 12.31 -11.59 7.57
N ILE A 190 13.33 -11.60 6.70
CA ILE A 190 13.47 -10.55 5.66
C ILE A 190 12.28 -10.60 4.70
N THR A 191 11.86 -11.80 4.28
CA THR A 191 10.69 -11.96 3.41
C THR A 191 9.43 -11.47 4.09
N VAL A 192 9.17 -11.91 5.33
CA VAL A 192 8.00 -11.45 6.13
C VAL A 192 7.99 -9.92 6.27
N GLY A 193 9.14 -9.31 6.55
CA GLY A 193 9.25 -7.84 6.63
C GLY A 193 9.02 -7.14 5.30
N PHE A 194 9.44 -7.75 4.19
CA PHE A 194 9.23 -7.21 2.86
C PHE A 194 7.74 -7.25 2.47
N ASP A 195 7.10 -8.39 2.69
CA ASP A 195 5.69 -8.61 2.34
C ASP A 195 4.76 -7.78 3.22
N HIS A 196 5.07 -7.64 4.52
CA HIS A 196 4.34 -6.74 5.41
C HIS A 196 4.32 -5.29 4.89
N PHE A 197 5.45 -4.76 4.41
CA PHE A 197 5.48 -3.42 3.81
C PHE A 197 4.64 -3.35 2.53
N ARG A 198 4.69 -4.40 1.70
CA ARG A 198 4.01 -4.47 0.41
C ARG A 198 2.48 -4.46 0.59
N GLU A 199 1.98 -5.16 1.60
CA GLU A 199 0.56 -5.26 1.95
C GLU A 199 0.06 -4.03 2.72
N GLY A 200 0.94 -3.38 3.49
CA GLY A 200 0.66 -2.17 4.24
C GLY A 200 0.34 -0.95 3.36
N THR A 201 -0.93 -0.76 3.01
CA THR A 201 -1.40 0.43 2.27
C THR A 201 -1.09 1.74 2.99
N ASP A 202 -1.12 1.70 4.32
CA ASP A 202 -0.73 2.78 5.22
C ASP A 202 0.74 3.18 5.02
N HIS A 203 1.65 2.21 4.85
CA HIS A 203 3.07 2.43 4.63
C HIS A 203 3.33 3.08 3.26
N LEU A 204 2.65 2.61 2.20
CA LEU A 204 2.74 3.20 0.87
C LEU A 204 2.21 4.64 0.83
N PHE A 205 1.08 4.90 1.49
CA PHE A 205 0.51 6.24 1.60
C PHE A 205 1.41 7.17 2.41
N PHE A 206 1.97 6.69 3.51
CA PHE A 206 2.92 7.45 4.32
C PHE A 206 4.18 7.80 3.51
N LEU A 207 4.80 6.82 2.83
CA LEU A 207 5.97 7.04 1.98
C LEU A 207 5.67 8.06 0.86
N THR A 208 4.50 7.97 0.24
CA THR A 208 4.04 8.93 -0.77
C THR A 208 3.99 10.35 -0.21
N LEU A 209 3.43 10.53 0.99
CA LEU A 209 3.36 11.83 1.67
C LEU A 209 4.74 12.37 2.05
N VAL A 210 5.69 11.50 2.44
CA VAL A 210 7.10 11.88 2.68
C VAL A 210 7.74 12.45 1.41
N VAL A 211 7.58 11.76 0.27
CA VAL A 211 8.11 12.23 -1.02
C VAL A 211 7.45 13.55 -1.43
N LEU A 212 6.13 13.67 -1.31
CA LEU A 212 5.39 14.90 -1.62
C LEU A 212 5.85 16.07 -0.75
N THR A 213 6.09 15.86 0.55
CA THR A 213 6.60 16.89 1.47
C THR A 213 7.92 17.48 0.98
N VAL A 214 8.83 16.64 0.48
CA VAL A 214 10.11 17.08 -0.07
C VAL A 214 9.94 17.81 -1.40
N CYS A 215 9.00 17.37 -2.23
CA CYS A 215 8.70 17.99 -3.51
C CYS A 215 8.16 19.43 -3.36
N VAL A 216 7.27 19.69 -2.38
CA VAL A 216 6.74 21.04 -2.10
C VAL A 216 7.87 22.03 -1.78
N ARG A 217 8.98 21.55 -1.20
CA ARG A 217 10.13 22.39 -0.83
C ARG A 217 11.06 22.73 -1.99
N ARG A 218 10.88 22.12 -3.17
CA ARG A 218 11.70 22.35 -4.37
C ARG A 218 13.22 22.28 -4.10
N LEU A 219 13.63 21.31 -3.28
CA LEU A 219 15.04 21.09 -2.97
C LEU A 219 15.81 20.62 -4.22
N ARG A 220 17.12 20.87 -4.26
CA ARG A 220 17.99 20.28 -5.30
C ARG A 220 17.96 18.74 -5.15
N PRO A 221 18.10 17.96 -6.24
CA PRO A 221 17.91 16.50 -6.21
C PRO A 221 18.69 15.79 -5.09
N VAL A 222 19.97 16.13 -4.90
CA VAL A 222 20.80 15.55 -3.84
C VAL A 222 20.29 15.91 -2.44
N ALA A 223 19.84 17.15 -2.23
CA ALA A 223 19.27 17.57 -0.96
C ALA A 223 17.89 16.94 -0.70
N ALA A 224 17.09 16.74 -1.75
CA ALA A 224 15.83 16.02 -1.68
C ALA A 224 16.05 14.55 -1.28
N ALA A 225 16.95 13.84 -1.96
CA ALA A 225 17.28 12.45 -1.65
C ALA A 225 17.78 12.28 -0.21
N ARG A 226 18.71 13.13 0.23
CA ARG A 226 19.19 13.14 1.63
C ARG A 226 18.07 13.42 2.63
N ARG A 227 17.10 14.25 2.25
CA ARG A 227 15.98 14.59 3.12
C ARG A 227 14.99 13.44 3.23
N ILE A 228 14.66 12.78 2.12
CA ILE A 228 13.81 11.59 2.12
C ILE A 228 14.48 10.51 2.97
N ALA A 229 15.75 10.20 2.72
CA ALA A 229 16.52 9.23 3.49
C ALA A 229 16.50 9.53 5.00
N ALA A 230 16.66 10.79 5.39
CA ALA A 230 16.62 11.17 6.80
C ALA A 230 15.23 10.96 7.44
N LEU A 231 14.14 11.17 6.68
CA LEU A 231 12.78 10.94 7.17
C LEU A 231 12.45 9.45 7.23
N THR A 232 12.82 8.68 6.20
CA THR A 232 12.59 7.23 6.15
C THR A 232 13.37 6.51 7.23
N VAL A 233 14.66 6.82 7.43
CA VAL A 233 15.46 6.26 8.52
C VAL A 233 14.89 6.62 9.89
N ALA A 234 14.42 7.86 10.07
CA ALA A 234 13.81 8.26 11.34
C ALA A 234 12.52 7.47 11.64
N PHE A 235 11.69 7.24 10.62
CA PHE A 235 10.50 6.39 10.72
C PHE A 235 10.90 4.95 11.08
N THR A 236 11.83 4.34 10.34
CA THR A 236 12.30 2.97 10.57
C THR A 236 12.87 2.83 11.98
N VAL A 237 13.69 3.77 12.46
CA VAL A 237 14.22 3.75 13.83
C VAL A 237 13.10 3.79 14.88
N GLY A 238 12.09 4.65 14.69
CA GLY A 238 10.93 4.69 15.56
C GLY A 238 10.17 3.37 15.55
N HIS A 239 9.90 2.84 14.36
CA HIS A 239 9.18 1.60 14.13
C HIS A 239 9.87 0.41 14.80
N SER A 240 11.17 0.24 14.55
CA SER A 240 11.98 -0.81 15.15
C SER A 240 12.01 -0.73 16.67
N LEU A 241 12.03 0.48 17.24
CA LEU A 241 11.99 0.67 18.70
C LEU A 241 10.63 0.26 19.28
N SER A 242 9.52 0.72 18.72
CA SER A 242 8.18 0.30 19.19
C SER A 242 7.97 -1.20 19.02
N LEU A 243 8.43 -1.78 17.91
CA LEU A 243 8.33 -3.20 17.67
C LEU A 243 9.11 -3.98 18.73
N LEU A 244 10.37 -3.60 18.97
CA LEU A 244 11.19 -4.21 20.01
C LEU A 244 10.56 -4.09 21.41
N LEU A 245 9.99 -2.93 21.76
CA LEU A 245 9.34 -2.73 23.05
C LEU A 245 8.10 -3.61 23.22
N ALA A 246 7.35 -3.79 22.14
CA ALA A 246 6.14 -4.58 22.16
C ALA A 246 6.43 -6.08 22.16
N THR A 247 7.45 -6.50 21.40
CA THR A 247 7.90 -7.89 21.34
C THR A 247 8.61 -8.38 22.60
N LEU A 248 9.26 -7.47 23.34
CA LEU A 248 9.78 -7.76 24.68
C LEU A 248 8.67 -7.77 25.76
N GLY A 249 7.41 -7.50 25.38
CA GLY A 249 6.29 -7.38 26.31
C GLY A 249 6.38 -6.19 27.26
N TRP A 250 7.25 -5.20 26.99
CA TRP A 250 7.41 -4.03 27.87
C TRP A 250 6.27 -3.02 27.70
N VAL A 251 5.66 -2.98 26.51
CA VAL A 251 4.55 -2.09 26.18
C VAL A 251 3.50 -2.88 25.40
N ALA A 252 2.29 -2.96 25.95
CA ALA A 252 1.13 -3.51 25.27
C ALA A 252 0.08 -2.40 25.10
N LEU A 253 -0.36 -2.16 23.87
CA LEU A 253 -1.37 -1.16 23.53
C LEU A 253 -2.56 -1.83 22.84
N PRO A 254 -3.81 -1.40 23.11
CA PRO A 254 -4.97 -1.92 22.40
C PRO A 254 -4.85 -1.71 20.89
N GLY A 255 -5.04 -2.78 20.09
CA GLY A 255 -4.89 -2.75 18.62
C GLY A 255 -5.70 -1.62 17.97
N ARG A 256 -6.97 -1.48 18.37
CA ARG A 256 -7.85 -0.39 17.95
C ARG A 256 -7.24 1.02 18.10
N LEU A 257 -6.55 1.29 19.22
CA LEU A 257 -5.91 2.59 19.46
C LEU A 257 -4.68 2.79 18.58
N VAL A 258 -3.89 1.73 18.40
CA VAL A 258 -2.70 1.75 17.54
C VAL A 258 -3.10 1.98 16.08
N GLU A 259 -4.05 1.21 15.57
CA GLU A 259 -4.54 1.29 14.19
C GLU A 259 -5.21 2.63 13.88
N THR A 260 -5.99 3.16 14.82
CA THR A 260 -6.54 4.53 14.74
C THR A 260 -5.41 5.57 14.75
N GLY A 261 -4.43 5.38 15.62
CA GLY A 261 -3.24 6.23 15.71
C GLY A 261 -2.46 6.29 14.40
N ILE A 262 -2.24 5.14 13.76
CA ILE A 262 -1.63 5.01 12.43
C ILE A 262 -2.38 5.89 11.42
N ALA A 263 -3.70 5.73 11.31
CA ALA A 263 -4.51 6.52 10.39
C ALA A 263 -4.44 8.03 10.68
N VAL A 264 -4.46 8.44 11.96
CA VAL A 264 -4.26 9.84 12.38
C VAL A 264 -2.91 10.39 11.94
N THR A 265 -1.84 9.61 12.01
CA THR A 265 -0.51 10.07 11.56
C THR A 265 -0.47 10.34 10.06
N ILE A 266 -1.19 9.56 9.25
CA ILE A 266 -1.30 9.75 7.79
C ILE A 266 -2.06 11.04 7.48
N VAL A 267 -3.18 11.29 8.16
CA VAL A 267 -3.93 12.55 8.04
C VAL A 267 -3.04 13.74 8.42
N ALA A 268 -2.28 13.63 9.51
CA ALA A 268 -1.35 14.68 9.93
C ALA A 268 -0.26 14.94 8.88
N ALA A 269 0.31 13.90 8.29
CA ALA A 269 1.30 14.01 7.21
C ALA A 269 0.69 14.65 5.94
N ALA A 270 -0.55 14.29 5.58
CA ALA A 270 -1.28 14.89 4.46
C ALA A 270 -1.52 16.40 4.67
N ILE A 271 -1.97 16.79 5.86
CA ILE A 271 -2.13 18.20 6.25
C ILE A 271 -0.79 18.93 6.15
N HIS A 272 0.29 18.32 6.61
CA HIS A 272 1.61 18.92 6.58
C HIS A 272 2.16 19.13 5.16
N VAL A 273 1.85 18.22 4.22
CA VAL A 273 2.12 18.44 2.78
C VAL A 273 1.34 19.64 2.24
N MET A 274 0.06 19.75 2.60
CA MET A 274 -0.80 20.85 2.15
C MET A 274 -0.38 22.20 2.72
N ARG A 275 0.02 22.21 4.00
CA ARG A 275 0.45 23.39 4.74
C ARG A 275 1.58 22.98 5.69
N PRO A 276 2.85 23.35 5.40
CA PRO A 276 3.97 23.01 6.27
C PRO A 276 3.78 23.61 7.67
N LEU A 277 3.42 22.77 8.65
CA LEU A 277 3.09 23.20 10.01
C LEU A 277 4.32 23.31 10.91
N VAL A 278 5.37 22.55 10.60
CA VAL A 278 6.53 22.36 11.47
C VAL A 278 7.85 22.65 10.78
N ALA A 279 8.85 23.02 11.58
CA ALA A 279 10.20 23.30 11.09
C ALA A 279 10.91 22.00 10.65
N PRO A 280 11.84 22.05 9.68
CA PRO A 280 12.51 20.86 9.16
C PRO A 280 13.20 19.98 10.21
N ARG A 281 13.72 20.53 11.31
CA ARG A 281 14.32 19.69 12.36
C ARG A 281 13.27 18.89 13.13
N LEU A 282 12.11 19.51 13.36
CA LEU A 282 11.02 18.89 14.12
C LEU A 282 10.29 17.83 13.30
N GLU A 283 10.30 17.94 11.96
CA GLU A 283 9.77 16.89 11.07
C GLU A 283 10.42 15.54 11.30
N VAL A 284 11.75 15.51 11.44
CA VAL A 284 12.48 14.25 11.67
C VAL A 284 12.02 13.61 12.99
N LEU A 285 11.82 14.43 14.03
CA LEU A 285 11.35 13.94 15.32
C LEU A 285 9.89 13.47 15.27
N ILE A 286 9.02 14.18 14.54
CA ILE A 286 7.62 13.80 14.35
C ILE A 286 7.52 12.51 13.54
N THR A 287 8.31 12.37 12.48
CA THR A 287 8.38 11.14 11.67
C THR A 287 8.90 9.96 12.48
N LEU A 288 9.85 10.16 13.38
CA LEU A 288 10.24 9.15 14.37
C LEU A 288 9.07 8.77 15.28
N GLY A 289 8.30 9.77 15.75
CA GLY A 289 7.07 9.54 16.52
C GLY A 289 6.00 8.77 15.73
N PHE A 290 5.86 9.04 14.43
CA PHE A 290 4.95 8.27 13.57
C PHE A 290 5.41 6.83 13.39
N GLY A 291 6.73 6.62 13.25
CA GLY A 291 7.34 5.29 13.26
C GLY A 291 7.01 4.52 14.53
N LEU A 292 7.15 5.16 15.71
CA LEU A 292 6.79 4.55 16.99
C LEU A 292 5.33 4.09 17.05
N VAL A 293 4.40 4.88 16.51
CA VAL A 293 2.98 4.47 16.49
C VAL A 293 2.76 3.30 15.53
N HIS A 294 3.40 3.32 14.35
CA HIS A 294 3.25 2.24 13.36
C HIS A 294 3.83 0.92 13.85
N GLY A 295 4.99 0.92 14.50
CA GLY A 295 5.63 -0.35 14.89
C GLY A 295 4.91 -1.10 16.01
N PHE A 296 3.95 -0.46 16.71
CA PHE A 296 3.02 -1.19 17.58
C PHE A 296 1.95 -1.95 16.81
N GLY A 297 1.67 -1.61 15.56
CA GLY A 297 0.62 -2.26 14.75
C GLY A 297 0.97 -3.71 14.38
N PHE A 298 2.26 -4.01 14.29
CA PHE A 298 2.80 -5.34 13.98
C PHE A 298 3.23 -6.13 15.23
N ALA A 299 3.05 -5.56 16.42
CA ALA A 299 3.51 -6.17 17.67
C ALA A 299 2.82 -7.49 18.02
N GLY A 300 1.55 -7.67 17.61
CA GLY A 300 0.83 -8.93 17.75
C GLY A 300 1.61 -10.04 17.05
N THR A 301 1.75 -9.93 15.72
CA THR A 301 2.38 -10.93 14.85
C THR A 301 3.77 -11.42 15.29
N LEU A 302 4.57 -10.62 16.00
CA LEU A 302 5.89 -11.06 16.51
C LEU A 302 5.87 -11.57 17.95
N ASN A 303 4.94 -11.14 18.80
CA ASN A 303 4.73 -11.75 20.11
C ASN A 303 4.26 -13.21 19.99
N ASP A 304 3.67 -13.52 18.85
CA ASP A 304 3.05 -14.79 18.53
C ASP A 304 4.09 -15.90 18.23
N LEU A 305 5.35 -15.54 17.91
CA LEU A 305 6.41 -16.51 17.55
C LEU A 305 7.09 -17.22 18.76
N ASP A 306 6.56 -17.07 19.98
CA ASP A 306 7.13 -17.50 21.30
C ASP A 306 8.66 -17.29 21.45
N LEU A 307 9.20 -16.27 20.78
CA LEU A 307 10.63 -15.99 20.76
C LEU A 307 11.06 -15.35 22.08
N SER A 308 11.59 -16.15 23.01
CA SER A 308 12.01 -15.63 24.31
C SER A 308 13.40 -14.97 24.30
N GLY A 309 13.52 -13.84 25.00
CA GLY A 309 14.80 -13.21 25.35
C GLY A 309 15.64 -12.79 24.14
N THR A 310 16.85 -13.32 24.01
CA THR A 310 17.78 -12.95 22.90
C THR A 310 17.41 -13.56 21.56
N GLN A 311 16.51 -14.56 21.54
CA GLN A 311 16.10 -15.25 20.31
C GLN A 311 15.25 -14.36 19.39
N ILE A 312 14.59 -13.34 19.95
CA ILE A 312 13.76 -12.40 19.20
C ILE A 312 14.56 -11.34 18.42
N LEU A 313 15.82 -11.12 18.80
CA LEU A 313 16.64 -10.04 18.23
C LEU A 313 16.95 -10.31 16.76
N LEU A 314 17.33 -11.54 16.40
CA LEU A 314 17.71 -11.86 15.04
C LEU A 314 16.49 -11.81 14.08
N PRO A 315 15.32 -12.37 14.43
CA PRO A 315 14.07 -12.19 13.69
C PRO A 315 13.63 -10.73 13.57
N THR A 316 13.72 -9.95 14.66
CA THR A 316 13.40 -8.50 14.64
C THR A 316 14.33 -7.73 13.70
N ILE A 317 15.62 -8.08 13.66
CA ILE A 317 16.59 -7.48 12.72
C ILE A 317 16.24 -7.87 11.28
N GLY A 318 15.96 -9.15 11.02
CA GLY A 318 15.58 -9.65 9.69
C GLY A 318 14.33 -8.95 9.16
N PHE A 319 13.29 -8.85 9.99
CA PHE A 319 12.05 -8.15 9.69
C PHE A 319 12.28 -6.67 9.33
N ASN A 320 13.02 -5.93 10.16
CA ASN A 320 13.30 -4.52 9.87
C ASN A 320 14.16 -4.33 8.60
N LEU A 321 15.05 -5.29 8.30
CA LEU A 321 15.82 -5.26 7.06
C LEU A 321 14.91 -5.50 5.83
N GLY A 322 13.95 -6.42 5.93
CA GLY A 322 12.90 -6.62 4.92
C GLY A 322 12.11 -5.34 4.65
N LEU A 323 11.62 -4.69 5.72
CA LEU A 323 10.92 -3.40 5.65
C LEU A 323 11.75 -2.33 4.94
N GLU A 324 13.03 -2.20 5.28
CA GLU A 324 13.88 -1.18 4.68
C GLU A 324 14.17 -1.45 3.20
N LEU A 325 14.36 -2.72 2.81
CA LEU A 325 14.50 -3.13 1.41
C LEU A 325 13.23 -2.82 0.60
N ALA A 326 12.06 -3.16 1.12
CA ALA A 326 10.77 -2.88 0.48
C ALA A 326 10.55 -1.36 0.33
N GLN A 327 10.83 -0.59 1.38
CA GLN A 327 10.72 0.87 1.35
C GLN A 327 11.65 1.51 0.32
N LEU A 328 12.89 1.03 0.21
CA LEU A 328 13.84 1.52 -0.80
C LEU A 328 13.39 1.18 -2.22
N ALA A 329 12.85 -0.03 -2.43
CA ALA A 329 12.29 -0.45 -3.71
C ALA A 329 11.08 0.42 -4.10
N ALA A 330 10.13 0.60 -3.19
CA ALA A 330 8.96 1.46 -3.39
C ALA A 330 9.36 2.92 -3.65
N LEU A 331 10.35 3.44 -2.92
CA LEU A 331 10.86 4.80 -3.14
C LEU A 331 11.47 4.95 -4.54
N ALA A 332 12.24 3.96 -5.01
CA ALA A 332 12.83 3.98 -6.35
C ALA A 332 11.75 4.02 -7.45
N LEU A 333 10.67 3.26 -7.27
CA LEU A 333 9.54 3.22 -8.21
C LEU A 333 8.71 4.53 -8.17
N LEU A 334 8.44 5.06 -6.99
CA LEU A 334 7.56 6.23 -6.80
C LEU A 334 8.25 7.58 -7.02
N ALA A 335 9.58 7.68 -6.82
CA ALA A 335 10.27 8.95 -6.83
C ALA A 335 10.14 9.70 -8.17
N VAL A 336 10.26 9.00 -9.30
CA VAL A 336 10.19 9.60 -10.64
C VAL A 336 8.78 10.13 -10.99
N PRO A 337 7.69 9.34 -10.86
CA PRO A 337 6.35 9.83 -11.15
C PRO A 337 5.96 10.98 -10.24
N VAL A 338 6.20 10.84 -8.93
CA VAL A 338 5.86 11.88 -7.96
C VAL A 338 6.66 13.16 -8.23
N TRP A 339 7.94 13.05 -8.59
CA TRP A 339 8.73 14.21 -9.01
C TRP A 339 8.17 14.87 -10.28
N ALA A 340 7.73 14.08 -11.27
CA ALA A 340 7.14 14.62 -12.49
C ALA A 340 5.80 15.34 -12.23
N LEU A 341 4.92 14.73 -11.41
CA LEU A 341 3.63 15.28 -10.98
C LEU A 341 3.79 16.53 -10.11
N SER A 342 4.84 16.58 -9.28
CA SER A 342 5.07 17.67 -8.33
C SER A 342 5.53 18.99 -8.95
N ARG A 343 5.71 19.05 -10.27
CA ARG A 343 5.97 20.30 -10.99
C ARG A 343 4.88 21.35 -10.81
N ARG A 344 3.65 20.94 -10.49
CA ARG A 344 2.56 21.85 -10.12
C ARG A 344 2.15 21.59 -8.68
N GLU A 345 2.19 22.64 -7.86
CA GLU A 345 1.79 22.56 -6.45
C GLU A 345 0.36 22.07 -6.26
N VAL A 346 -0.54 22.37 -7.21
CA VAL A 346 -1.92 21.89 -7.16
C VAL A 346 -2.01 20.36 -7.22
N HIS A 347 -1.19 19.69 -8.03
CA HIS A 347 -1.19 18.23 -8.11
C HIS A 347 -0.70 17.59 -6.81
N VAL A 348 0.34 18.15 -6.21
CA VAL A 348 0.86 17.70 -4.91
C VAL A 348 -0.20 17.82 -3.82
N ARG A 349 -0.89 18.97 -3.77
CA ARG A 349 -1.95 19.20 -2.78
C ARG A 349 -3.18 18.32 -3.02
N MET A 350 -3.56 18.07 -4.27
CA MET A 350 -4.67 17.16 -4.60
C MET A 350 -4.35 15.72 -4.18
N LEU A 351 -3.14 15.22 -4.47
CA LEU A 351 -2.72 13.89 -4.05
C LEU A 351 -2.69 13.76 -2.52
N ALA A 352 -2.09 14.73 -1.84
CA ALA A 352 -2.09 14.76 -0.37
C ALA A 352 -3.50 14.82 0.22
N CYS A 353 -4.40 15.61 -0.38
CA CYS A 353 -5.80 15.67 0.05
C CYS A 353 -6.52 14.35 -0.16
N GLY A 354 -6.32 13.67 -1.29
CA GLY A 354 -6.93 12.38 -1.57
C GLY A 354 -6.51 11.32 -0.55
N VAL A 355 -5.20 11.20 -0.31
CA VAL A 355 -4.65 10.30 0.72
C VAL A 355 -5.19 10.65 2.11
N GLY A 356 -5.27 11.94 2.45
CA GLY A 356 -5.83 12.39 3.73
C GLY A 356 -7.32 12.06 3.90
N VAL A 357 -8.12 12.12 2.82
CA VAL A 357 -9.54 11.76 2.86
C VAL A 357 -9.73 10.27 3.08
N LEU A 358 -8.97 9.42 2.38
CA LEU A 358 -8.98 7.97 2.61
C LEU A 358 -8.59 7.64 4.05
N ALA A 359 -7.52 8.26 4.56
CA ALA A 359 -7.09 8.04 5.94
C ALA A 359 -8.11 8.53 6.99
N CYS A 360 -8.95 9.54 6.68
CA CYS A 360 -10.07 9.90 7.55
C CYS A 360 -11.15 8.80 7.59
N GLY A 361 -11.40 8.10 6.49
CA GLY A 361 -12.28 6.92 6.44
C GLY A 361 -11.77 5.83 7.39
N TRP A 362 -10.49 5.49 7.29
CA TRP A 362 -9.83 4.54 8.19
C TRP A 362 -9.87 4.94 9.66
N ILE A 363 -9.78 6.23 9.99
CA ILE A 363 -9.96 6.68 11.39
C ILE A 363 -11.35 6.30 11.88
N VAL A 364 -12.40 6.57 11.11
CA VAL A 364 -13.78 6.25 11.51
C VAL A 364 -13.93 4.75 11.65
N GLU A 365 -13.50 3.98 10.65
CA GLU A 365 -13.55 2.52 10.64
C GLU A 365 -12.84 1.92 11.85
N ARG A 366 -11.55 2.22 12.04
CA ARG A 366 -10.75 1.65 13.12
C ARG A 366 -11.21 2.17 14.48
N ALA A 367 -11.65 3.42 14.57
CA ALA A 367 -12.13 3.98 15.83
C ALA A 367 -13.56 3.57 16.17
N THR A 368 -14.38 3.01 15.28
CA THR A 368 -15.80 2.70 15.57
C THR A 368 -16.20 1.26 15.22
N GLY A 369 -15.43 0.56 14.40
CA GLY A 369 -15.78 -0.74 13.81
C GLY A 369 -16.82 -0.65 12.69
N LEU A 370 -17.23 0.55 12.28
CA LEU A 370 -18.19 0.74 11.19
C LEU A 370 -17.50 0.63 9.82
N PRO A 371 -18.16 0.06 8.80
CA PRO A 371 -17.57 -0.05 7.47
C PRO A 371 -17.24 1.32 6.87
N ASP A 372 -16.03 1.47 6.29
CA ASP A 372 -15.61 2.69 5.61
C ASP A 372 -16.31 2.80 4.23
N PRO A 373 -17.11 3.84 3.97
CA PRO A 373 -17.73 4.03 2.66
C PRO A 373 -16.74 4.26 1.51
N LEU A 374 -15.47 4.58 1.80
CA LEU A 374 -14.40 4.75 0.82
C LEU A 374 -13.53 3.50 0.66
N GLU A 375 -13.81 2.45 1.42
CA GLU A 375 -13.08 1.18 1.39
C GLU A 375 -12.96 0.65 -0.06
N PRO A 376 -14.01 0.57 -0.89
CA PRO A 376 -13.89 -0.03 -2.23
C PRO A 376 -12.91 0.73 -3.13
N VAL A 377 -12.76 2.03 -2.90
CA VAL A 377 -11.80 2.87 -3.61
C VAL A 377 -10.38 2.63 -3.07
N ALA A 378 -10.23 2.51 -1.75
CA ALA A 378 -8.96 2.17 -1.12
C ALA A 378 -8.48 0.77 -1.56
N ALA A 379 -9.34 -0.24 -1.53
CA ALA A 379 -9.05 -1.60 -2.00
C ALA A 379 -8.71 -1.64 -3.49
N ALA A 380 -9.43 -0.92 -4.36
CA ALA A 380 -9.10 -0.85 -5.79
C ALA A 380 -7.70 -0.26 -6.05
N VAL A 381 -7.27 0.70 -5.24
CA VAL A 381 -5.92 1.27 -5.29
C VAL A 381 -4.88 0.30 -4.71
N ALA A 382 -5.25 -0.43 -3.66
CA ALA A 382 -4.40 -1.36 -2.92
C ALA A 382 -4.23 -2.72 -3.59
N ALA A 383 -5.14 -3.15 -4.47
CA ALA A 383 -5.16 -4.51 -5.02
C ALA A 383 -3.94 -4.83 -5.89
N THR A 384 -3.31 -3.83 -6.52
CA THR A 384 -2.13 -4.04 -7.39
C THR A 384 -1.12 -2.87 -7.30
N PRO A 385 -0.48 -2.66 -6.14
CA PRO A 385 0.32 -1.46 -5.89
C PRO A 385 1.54 -1.39 -6.81
N GLU A 386 2.09 -2.53 -7.20
CA GLU A 386 3.26 -2.65 -8.10
C GLU A 386 2.93 -2.29 -9.55
N LEU A 387 1.76 -2.71 -10.03
CA LEU A 387 1.30 -2.39 -11.38
C LEU A 387 1.07 -0.88 -11.51
N TRP A 388 0.43 -0.27 -10.51
CA TRP A 388 0.25 1.17 -10.44
C TRP A 388 1.57 1.91 -10.34
N ALA A 389 2.49 1.47 -9.48
CA ALA A 389 3.81 2.07 -9.36
C ALA A 389 4.60 2.00 -10.67
N LEU A 390 4.55 0.88 -11.40
CA LEU A 390 5.19 0.70 -12.69
C LEU A 390 4.57 1.57 -13.79
N ILE A 391 3.24 1.61 -13.89
CA ILE A 391 2.53 2.47 -14.85
C ILE A 391 2.89 3.94 -14.60
N LEU A 392 2.83 4.37 -13.34
CA LEU A 392 3.20 5.73 -12.94
C LEU A 392 4.66 6.01 -13.30
N LEU A 393 5.59 5.09 -13.02
CA LEU A 393 7.00 5.23 -13.38
C LEU A 393 7.19 5.44 -14.88
N VAL A 394 6.59 4.59 -15.72
CA VAL A 394 6.67 4.68 -17.19
C VAL A 394 6.09 6.01 -17.68
N CYS A 395 4.91 6.38 -17.20
CA CYS A 395 4.29 7.67 -17.54
C CYS A 395 5.13 8.86 -17.09
N GLY A 396 5.73 8.78 -15.90
CA GLY A 396 6.62 9.78 -15.34
C GLY A 396 7.85 9.97 -16.22
N VAL A 397 8.55 8.88 -16.56
CA VAL A 397 9.73 8.90 -17.45
C VAL A 397 9.37 9.49 -18.83
N ALA A 398 8.25 9.07 -19.42
CA ALA A 398 7.78 9.60 -20.71
C ALA A 398 7.48 11.11 -20.65
N LEU A 399 6.84 11.58 -19.57
CA LEU A 399 6.59 13.01 -19.33
C LEU A 399 7.89 13.79 -19.16
N LEU A 400 8.89 13.23 -18.49
CA LEU A 400 10.20 13.86 -18.35
C LEU A 400 10.95 13.95 -19.68
N ALA A 401 10.91 12.90 -20.49
CA ALA A 401 11.51 12.85 -21.82
C ALA A 401 10.89 13.91 -22.75
N THR A 402 9.56 14.01 -22.79
CA THR A 402 8.84 15.00 -23.61
C THR A 402 9.12 16.44 -23.16
N LEU A 403 9.22 16.69 -21.86
CA LEU A 403 9.53 18.02 -21.33
C LEU A 403 11.00 18.42 -21.56
N ARG A 404 11.93 17.46 -21.47
CA ARG A 404 13.34 17.68 -21.86
C ARG A 404 13.45 18.01 -23.34
N HIS A 405 12.72 17.29 -24.19
CA HIS A 405 12.69 17.55 -25.64
C HIS A 405 12.10 18.93 -25.95
N ARG A 406 11.00 19.33 -25.29
CA ARG A 406 10.46 20.71 -25.40
C ARG A 406 11.45 21.78 -24.95
N HIS A 407 12.19 21.54 -23.86
CA HIS A 407 13.19 22.51 -23.38
C HIS A 407 14.36 22.63 -24.35
N GLN A 408 14.91 21.51 -24.84
CA GLN A 408 15.95 21.50 -25.86
C GLN A 408 15.49 22.17 -27.16
N TYR A 409 14.26 21.88 -27.60
CA TYR A 409 13.64 22.54 -28.75
C TYR A 409 13.49 24.06 -28.53
N SER A 410 13.05 24.49 -27.34
CA SER A 410 12.94 25.92 -27.00
C SER A 410 14.30 26.63 -26.95
N GLN A 411 15.36 25.94 -26.53
CA GLN A 411 16.73 26.47 -26.53
C GLN A 411 17.31 26.51 -27.95
N TRP A 412 17.01 25.51 -28.78
CA TRP A 412 17.43 25.47 -30.18
C TRP A 412 16.75 26.55 -31.02
N VAL A 413 15.42 26.66 -30.92
CA VAL A 413 14.66 27.82 -31.45
C VAL A 413 15.15 29.11 -30.79
N GLY A 414 15.58 29.02 -29.53
CA GLY A 414 16.28 30.04 -28.74
C GLY A 414 17.50 30.66 -29.42
N SER A 415 18.33 29.80 -29.98
CA SER A 415 19.62 30.11 -30.60
C SER A 415 19.55 30.48 -32.07
N LEU A 416 18.39 30.35 -32.72
CA LEU A 416 18.22 30.73 -34.12
C LEU A 416 18.18 32.27 -34.28
N PRO A 417 18.77 32.82 -35.37
CA PRO A 417 18.63 34.24 -35.72
C PRO A 417 17.17 34.68 -35.75
N MET A 418 16.90 35.92 -35.32
CA MET A 418 15.54 36.44 -35.11
C MET A 418 14.61 36.29 -36.35
N MET A 419 15.16 36.41 -37.56
CA MET A 419 14.41 36.22 -38.81
C MET A 419 13.90 34.78 -38.98
N ILE A 420 14.65 33.77 -38.53
CA ILE A 420 14.27 32.35 -38.61
C ILE A 420 13.28 32.00 -37.49
N ARG A 421 13.42 32.60 -36.30
CA ARG A 421 12.46 32.46 -35.20
C ARG A 421 11.05 32.90 -35.58
N VAL A 422 10.92 34.03 -36.29
CA VAL A 422 9.62 34.54 -36.78
C VAL A 422 9.05 33.64 -37.87
N GLY A 423 9.89 33.10 -38.76
CA GLY A 423 9.48 32.13 -39.79
C GLY A 423 8.93 30.82 -39.20
N VAL A 424 9.62 30.24 -38.22
CA VAL A 424 9.20 28.99 -37.54
C VAL A 424 7.93 29.21 -36.70
N ALA A 425 7.80 30.33 -36.00
CA ALA A 425 6.59 30.67 -35.24
C ALA A 425 5.37 30.92 -36.15
N ASN A 426 5.56 31.55 -37.31
CA ASN A 426 4.50 31.71 -38.31
C ASN A 426 4.10 30.40 -38.99
N PHE A 427 5.03 29.47 -39.18
CA PHE A 427 4.74 28.15 -39.75
C PHE A 427 3.94 27.26 -38.79
N VAL A 428 4.27 27.29 -37.49
CA VAL A 428 3.56 26.50 -36.46
C VAL A 428 2.19 27.09 -36.11
N SER A 429 2.00 28.40 -36.20
CA SER A 429 0.71 29.06 -35.90
C SER A 429 -0.28 29.05 -37.06
N ARG A 430 0.16 28.85 -38.31
CA ARG A 430 -0.73 28.84 -39.47
C ARG A 430 -1.27 27.47 -39.87
N GLY A 431 -0.79 26.38 -39.25
CA GLY A 431 -1.19 25.02 -39.64
C GLY A 431 -0.77 24.70 -41.08
N LEU A 432 -0.76 23.41 -41.44
CA LEU A 432 -0.60 23.02 -42.84
C LEU A 432 -1.76 23.64 -43.66
N PRO A 433 -1.49 24.28 -44.81
CA PRO A 433 -2.56 24.76 -45.67
C PRO A 433 -3.43 23.56 -46.09
N ASP A 434 -4.73 23.77 -45.96
CA ASP A 434 -5.78 22.82 -46.32
C ASP A 434 -5.59 22.38 -47.79
N MET A 435 -5.20 21.12 -48.00
CA MET A 435 -4.95 20.52 -49.32
C MET A 435 -6.25 20.26 -50.12
N THR A 436 -7.37 20.84 -49.71
CA THR A 436 -8.64 20.84 -50.45
C THR A 436 -8.74 21.98 -51.48
N ALA A 437 -7.90 23.02 -51.39
CA ALA A 437 -7.92 24.16 -52.31
C ALA A 437 -7.15 23.96 -53.64
N CYS A 438 -6.66 22.74 -53.92
CA CYS A 438 -5.97 22.44 -55.19
C CYS A 438 -6.92 22.03 -56.33
N GLY A 439 -8.22 21.86 -56.07
CA GLY A 439 -9.24 21.58 -57.08
C GLY A 439 -9.72 22.82 -57.85
N ASP A 440 -9.75 23.99 -57.21
CA ASP A 440 -10.46 25.16 -57.76
C ASP A 440 -9.60 26.05 -58.67
N ILE A 441 -8.29 25.78 -58.77
CA ILE A 441 -7.39 26.55 -59.65
C ILE A 441 -7.36 25.98 -61.09
N LEU A 442 -7.82 24.74 -61.30
CA LEU A 442 -7.90 24.13 -62.64
C LEU A 442 -9.21 24.40 -63.40
N GLU A 443 -10.23 24.97 -62.75
CA GLU A 443 -11.51 25.31 -63.39
C GLU A 443 -11.62 26.79 -63.83
N SER A 444 -10.80 27.68 -63.27
CA SER A 444 -10.79 29.12 -63.59
C SER A 444 -10.11 29.45 -64.94
N THR A 445 -9.27 28.56 -65.48
CA THR A 445 -8.59 28.77 -66.78
C THR A 445 -9.38 28.29 -67.99
N ARG A 446 -10.59 27.75 -67.82
CA ARG A 446 -11.41 27.20 -68.93
C ARG A 446 -12.47 28.16 -69.50
N SER A 447 -12.62 29.38 -68.98
CA SER A 447 -13.76 30.27 -69.32
C SER A 447 -13.41 31.64 -69.95
N LYS A 448 -12.20 31.87 -70.47
CA LYS A 448 -11.94 33.08 -71.28
C LYS A 448 -10.99 32.81 -72.44
N GLY A 449 -11.55 32.40 -73.57
CA GLY A 449 -10.93 32.61 -74.88
C GLY A 449 -11.31 33.99 -75.41
N ASP A 450 -10.33 34.77 -75.88
CA ASP A 450 -10.30 35.26 -77.27
C ASP A 450 -8.99 36.01 -77.63
N VAL A 451 -8.23 35.38 -78.54
CA VAL A 451 -7.53 35.88 -79.75
C VAL A 451 -6.89 37.29 -79.78
N ARG A 452 -5.55 37.38 -80.01
CA ARG A 452 -4.90 37.99 -81.21
C ARG A 452 -3.35 38.16 -81.12
N SER A 453 -2.65 37.45 -82.02
CA SER A 453 -1.49 37.84 -82.89
C SER A 453 -0.16 38.43 -82.35
N ALA A 454 0.91 37.63 -82.53
CA ALA A 454 2.10 37.85 -83.38
C ALA A 454 3.27 38.82 -82.99
N SER A 455 4.49 38.24 -83.06
CA SER A 455 5.76 38.76 -83.64
C SER A 455 6.87 39.37 -82.75
N ALA A 456 7.96 38.59 -82.64
CA ALA A 456 9.32 38.87 -83.16
C ALA A 456 10.47 39.39 -82.26
N LEU A 457 11.69 38.98 -82.70
CA LEU A 457 13.06 39.44 -82.44
C LEU A 457 13.81 39.03 -81.15
N VAL A 458 15.11 38.70 -81.13
CA VAL A 458 16.15 38.31 -82.12
C VAL A 458 17.37 37.83 -81.28
N VAL A 459 18.15 36.89 -81.80
CA VAL A 459 19.46 36.42 -81.27
C VAL A 459 20.61 37.18 -81.97
N PRO A 460 21.75 37.39 -81.30
CA PRO A 460 23.06 37.04 -81.90
C PRO A 460 23.97 36.32 -80.88
N SER A 461 24.40 35.07 -81.12
CA SER A 461 25.61 34.62 -81.85
C SER A 461 26.93 34.76 -81.08
N GLU A 462 27.43 33.59 -80.65
CA GLU A 462 28.80 33.14 -80.25
C GLU A 462 29.96 33.67 -81.15
N PRO A 463 31.29 33.50 -80.85
CA PRO A 463 31.91 32.22 -80.42
C PRO A 463 33.24 32.18 -79.60
N ALA A 464 33.40 31.05 -78.89
CA ALA A 464 34.53 30.08 -78.86
C ALA A 464 35.94 30.36 -78.26
N ARG A 465 36.48 29.23 -77.76
CA ARG A 465 37.88 28.78 -77.50
C ARG A 465 38.42 29.04 -76.08
N GLU A 466 39.12 28.13 -75.40
CA GLU A 466 39.69 26.81 -75.70
C GLU A 466 40.08 26.19 -74.33
N ASN A 467 39.86 24.88 -74.14
CA ASN A 467 40.57 24.10 -73.11
C ASN A 467 41.95 23.71 -73.65
N PRO A 468 42.96 23.59 -72.80
CA PRO A 468 43.57 22.27 -72.67
C PRO A 468 43.99 21.92 -71.23
N GLU A 469 43.61 20.71 -70.80
CA GLU A 469 44.42 19.85 -69.93
C GLU A 469 45.54 19.18 -70.75
N PRO A 470 46.43 18.32 -70.21
CA PRO A 470 47.07 18.26 -68.88
C PRO A 470 48.59 17.96 -68.96
N THR A 471 49.36 18.18 -67.90
CA THR A 471 50.66 17.52 -67.60
C THR A 471 51.00 17.81 -66.13
N GLY A 472 51.52 16.91 -65.29
CA GLY A 472 51.92 15.51 -65.40
C GLY A 472 52.28 15.00 -63.99
#